data_AF-E9RVH2-F1
#
_entry.id   AF-E9RVH2-F1
#
_cell.length_a   1.000
_cell.length_b   1.000
_cell.length_c   1.000
_cell.angle_alpha   90.00
_cell.angle_beta   90.00
_cell.angle_gamma   90.00
#
_symmetry.space_group_name_H-M   'P 1'
#
loop_
_entity.id
_entity.type
_entity.pdbx_description
1 polymer ?
#
loop_
_entity_poly.entity_id
_entity_poly.type
_entity_poly.pdbx_seq_one_letter_code
_entity_poly.pdbx_strand_id
1 'polypeptide(L)'
;MKIEYVTSSLGIGTELHISAAEYKRVNSETGFSDHSNMLFAVKAYAIANESTKIYRSRDLEEAYRHIKKTGTIVLATKTDGTVNWCELYVITEGEIIPVITSNDGRDFSINYSTKTTREMNRVRKEG
;
A
#
# COMPACT_ATOMS: atom_id res chain seq x y z
N MET A 1 -12.52 12.41 2.48
CA MET A 1 -11.27 11.63 2.43
C MET A 1 -10.07 12.56 2.33
N LYS A 2 -9.05 12.43 3.20
CA LYS A 2 -7.80 13.22 3.13
C LYS A 2 -6.68 12.36 2.57
N ILE A 3 -6.30 12.62 1.32
CA ILE A 3 -5.12 12.04 0.66
C ILE A 3 -4.11 13.16 0.52
N GLU A 4 -2.85 12.89 0.86
CA GLU A 4 -1.77 13.85 0.75
C GLU A 4 -0.77 13.38 -0.31
N TYR A 5 -0.36 14.32 -1.17
CA TYR A 5 0.73 14.13 -2.12
C TYR A 5 1.96 14.82 -1.56
N VAL A 6 3.01 14.04 -1.27
CA VAL A 6 4.24 14.54 -0.64
C VAL A 6 5.41 14.38 -1.61
N THR A 7 6.37 15.30 -1.60
CA THR A 7 7.63 15.14 -2.34
C THR A 7 8.33 13.85 -1.90
N SER A 8 8.67 13.01 -2.86
CA SER A 8 9.09 11.65 -2.56
C SER A 8 10.43 11.57 -1.83
N SER A 9 10.46 10.76 -0.77
CA SER A 9 11.68 10.33 -0.06
C SER A 9 12.00 8.86 -0.31
N LEU A 10 11.03 8.10 -0.82
CA LEU A 10 11.13 6.67 -1.10
C LEU A 10 11.28 6.36 -2.59
N GLY A 11 10.92 7.26 -3.49
CA GLY A 11 10.85 7.04 -4.92
C GLY A 11 11.14 8.31 -5.72
N ILE A 12 10.63 8.35 -6.95
CA ILE A 12 10.72 9.52 -7.82
C ILE A 12 9.38 10.27 -7.82
N GLY A 13 9.42 11.60 -7.88
CA GLY A 13 8.22 12.43 -8.03
C GLY A 13 7.42 12.61 -6.74
N THR A 14 6.11 12.41 -6.82
CA THR A 14 5.17 12.55 -5.70
C THR A 14 4.79 11.19 -5.13
N GLU A 15 4.53 11.12 -3.84
CA GLU A 15 4.03 9.92 -3.15
C GLU A 15 2.57 10.09 -2.76
N LEU A 16 1.80 9.01 -2.82
CA LEU A 16 0.44 8.98 -2.29
C LEU A 16 0.45 8.52 -0.83
N HIS A 17 0.06 9.39 0.10
CA HIS A 17 0.04 9.08 1.53
C HIS A 17 -1.39 8.87 2.03
N ILE A 18 -1.60 7.75 2.73
CA ILE A 18 -2.85 7.41 3.42
C ILE A 18 -2.51 7.10 4.88
N SER A 19 -2.86 8.01 5.79
CA SER A 19 -2.62 7.78 7.22
C SER A 19 -3.40 6.56 7.73
N ALA A 20 -2.85 5.86 8.72
CA ALA A 20 -3.51 4.72 9.35
C ALA A 20 -4.88 5.09 9.94
N ALA A 21 -5.00 6.31 10.48
CA ALA A 21 -6.25 6.83 11.00
C ALA A 21 -7.31 6.98 9.90
N GLU A 22 -6.91 7.53 8.75
CA GLU A 22 -7.79 7.67 7.59
C GLU A 22 -8.17 6.30 7.00
N TYR A 23 -7.19 5.41 6.83
CA TYR A 23 -7.45 4.04 6.38
C TYR A 23 -8.45 3.32 7.29
N LYS A 24 -8.27 3.41 8.61
CA LYS A 24 -9.20 2.82 9.59
C LYS A 24 -10.59 3.43 9.50
N ARG A 25 -10.70 4.75 9.33
CA ARG A 25 -11.97 5.46 9.19
C ARG A 25 -12.74 5.00 7.95
N VAL A 26 -12.09 4.96 6.78
CA VAL A 26 -12.76 4.59 5.52
C VAL A 26 -13.12 3.11 5.42
N ASN A 27 -12.45 2.25 6.19
CA ASN A 27 -12.79 0.83 6.31
C ASN A 27 -13.72 0.51 7.49
N SER A 28 -14.30 1.52 8.14
CA SER A 28 -15.33 1.34 9.16
C SER A 28 -16.73 1.46 8.56
N GLU A 29 -17.77 1.04 9.29
CA GLU A 29 -19.18 1.11 8.83
C GLU A 29 -19.60 2.52 8.38
N THR A 30 -19.09 3.55 9.04
CA THR A 30 -19.38 4.95 8.72
C THR A 30 -18.60 5.50 7.53
N GLY A 31 -17.57 4.77 7.08
CA GLY A 31 -16.67 5.15 5.98
C GLY A 31 -16.97 4.48 4.64
N PHE A 32 -18.02 3.66 4.56
CA PHE A 32 -18.31 2.81 3.40
C PHE A 32 -18.35 3.57 2.05
N SER A 33 -18.90 4.79 2.05
CA SER A 33 -18.94 5.65 0.86
C SER A 33 -17.56 6.17 0.44
N ASP A 34 -16.65 6.38 1.39
CA ASP A 34 -15.28 6.84 1.15
C ASP A 34 -14.33 5.71 0.74
N HIS A 35 -14.66 4.45 1.05
CA HIS A 35 -13.83 3.30 0.69
C HIS A 35 -13.58 3.22 -0.81
N SER A 36 -14.64 3.40 -1.62
CA SER A 36 -14.56 3.41 -3.08
C SER A 36 -13.69 4.56 -3.59
N ASN A 37 -13.75 5.73 -2.95
CA ASN A 37 -12.94 6.89 -3.30
C ASN A 37 -11.45 6.65 -3.01
N MET A 38 -11.13 5.99 -1.88
CA MET A 38 -9.75 5.61 -1.55
C MET A 38 -9.19 4.64 -2.58
N LEU A 39 -9.94 3.58 -2.90
CA LEU A 39 -9.52 2.62 -3.92
C LEU A 39 -9.37 3.27 -5.30
N PHE A 40 -10.25 4.21 -5.65
CA PHE A 40 -10.14 4.96 -6.89
C PHE A 40 -8.85 5.78 -6.93
N ALA A 41 -8.53 6.53 -5.87
CA ALA A 41 -7.32 7.34 -5.81
C ALA A 41 -6.04 6.49 -5.89
N VAL A 42 -6.00 5.36 -5.19
CA VAL A 42 -4.88 4.41 -5.24
C VAL A 42 -4.69 3.84 -6.66
N LYS A 43 -5.78 3.46 -7.33
CA LYS A 43 -5.73 2.98 -8.72
C LYS A 43 -5.33 4.07 -9.69
N ALA A 44 -5.90 5.26 -9.56
CA ALA A 44 -5.59 6.42 -10.39
C ALA A 44 -4.11 6.80 -10.27
N TYR A 45 -3.56 6.75 -9.04
CA TYR A 45 -2.13 6.96 -8.82
C TYR A 45 -1.27 5.91 -9.53
N ALA A 46 -1.60 4.62 -9.41
CA ALA A 46 -0.87 3.55 -10.09
C ALA A 46 -0.92 3.70 -11.62
N ILE A 47 -2.09 4.05 -12.18
CA ILE A 47 -2.28 4.25 -13.62
C ILE A 47 -1.51 5.48 -14.11
N ALA A 48 -1.59 6.60 -13.39
CA ALA A 48 -0.91 7.84 -13.76
C ALA A 48 0.62 7.71 -13.76
N ASN A 49 1.16 6.74 -13.02
CA ASN A 49 2.58 6.43 -12.95
C ASN A 49 2.95 5.16 -13.75
N GLU A 50 2.08 4.72 -14.66
CA GLU A 50 2.31 3.60 -15.59
C GLU A 50 2.64 2.25 -14.90
N SER A 51 2.23 2.09 -13.64
CA SER A 51 2.46 0.87 -12.90
C SER A 51 1.67 -0.31 -13.48
N THR A 52 2.38 -1.41 -13.76
CA THR A 52 1.78 -2.67 -14.21
C THR A 52 0.92 -3.32 -13.12
N LYS A 53 1.23 -3.06 -11.85
CA LYS A 53 0.44 -3.55 -10.71
C LYS A 53 -0.68 -2.57 -10.36
N ILE A 54 -1.90 -3.08 -10.39
CA ILE A 54 -3.09 -2.43 -9.85
C ILE A 54 -3.35 -2.93 -8.43
N TYR A 55 -3.26 -2.03 -7.46
CA TYR A 55 -3.47 -2.33 -6.06
C TYR A 55 -4.96 -2.50 -5.72
N ARG A 56 -5.25 -3.48 -4.87
CA ARG A 56 -6.60 -3.84 -4.42
C ARG A 56 -6.73 -3.60 -2.92
N SER A 57 -7.97 -3.66 -2.42
CA SER A 57 -8.27 -3.51 -0.99
C SER A 57 -7.41 -4.43 -0.11
N ARG A 58 -7.25 -5.70 -0.50
CA ARG A 58 -6.39 -6.67 0.22
C ARG A 58 -4.92 -6.26 0.33
N ASP A 59 -4.39 -5.55 -0.66
CA ASP A 59 -2.98 -5.13 -0.67
C ASP A 59 -2.78 -3.99 0.34
N LEU A 60 -3.75 -3.09 0.42
CA LEU A 60 -3.78 -2.01 1.41
C LEU A 60 -4.06 -2.56 2.81
N GLU A 61 -4.89 -3.60 2.93
CA GLU A 61 -5.12 -4.29 4.19
C GLU A 61 -3.84 -4.95 4.69
N GLU A 62 -3.08 -5.60 3.80
CA GLU A 62 -1.78 -6.16 4.16
C GLU A 62 -0.81 -5.08 4.65
N ALA A 63 -0.75 -3.93 3.96
CA ALA A 63 0.04 -2.80 4.43
C ALA A 63 -0.44 -2.32 5.82
N TYR A 64 -1.74 -2.17 6.00
CA TYR A 64 -2.30 -1.76 7.30
C TYR A 64 -1.99 -2.76 8.42
N ARG A 65 -1.91 -4.06 8.15
CA ARG A 65 -1.54 -5.09 9.14
C ARG A 65 -0.12 -4.95 9.67
N HIS A 66 0.78 -4.32 8.93
CA HIS A 66 2.12 -3.96 9.42
C HIS A 66 2.10 -2.77 10.39
N ILE A 67 1.05 -1.95 10.35
CA ILE A 67 0.89 -0.78 11.21
C ILE A 67 0.37 -1.22 12.59
N LYS A 68 1.16 -0.96 13.65
CA LYS A 68 0.79 -1.32 15.03
C LYS A 68 -0.03 -0.25 15.76
N LYS A 69 0.38 1.02 15.66
CA LYS A 69 -0.22 2.16 16.39
C LYS A 69 -0.51 3.34 15.46
N THR A 70 0.56 4.02 15.04
CA THR A 70 0.57 5.17 14.15
C THR A 70 1.42 4.84 12.94
N GLY A 71 1.03 5.35 11.78
CA GLY A 71 1.77 5.12 10.56
C GLY A 71 1.01 5.60 9.33
N THR A 72 1.67 5.47 8.19
CA THR A 72 1.17 5.93 6.90
C THR A 72 1.44 4.86 5.86
N ILE A 73 0.41 4.49 5.12
CA ILE A 73 0.55 3.68 3.91
C ILE A 73 0.99 4.64 2.80
N VAL A 74 2.06 4.28 2.10
CA VAL A 74 2.66 5.11 1.05
C VAL A 74 2.73 4.33 -0.24
N LEU A 75 2.17 4.87 -1.32
CA LEU A 75 2.54 4.44 -2.67
C LEU A 75 3.60 5.39 -3.21
N ALA A 76 4.72 4.82 -3.62
CA ALA A 76 5.86 5.55 -4.17
C ALA A 76 6.18 5.05 -5.58
N THR A 77 6.51 5.96 -6.49
CA THR A 77 6.89 5.61 -7.86
C THR A 77 8.38 5.26 -7.93
N LYS A 78 8.72 4.21 -8.66
CA LYS A 78 10.08 3.73 -8.94
C LYS A 78 10.29 3.61 -10.44
N THR A 79 11.56 3.58 -10.82
CA THR A 79 11.98 3.40 -12.21
C THR A 79 13.32 2.68 -12.26
N ASP A 80 13.54 1.90 -13.31
CA ASP A 80 14.85 1.39 -13.70
C ASP A 80 15.49 2.26 -14.81
N GLY A 81 14.83 3.37 -15.18
CA GLY A 81 15.19 4.25 -16.29
C GLY A 81 14.47 3.93 -17.60
N THR A 82 13.82 2.76 -17.70
CA THR A 82 13.07 2.30 -18.88
C THR A 82 11.59 2.09 -18.57
N VAL A 83 11.27 1.53 -17.40
CA VAL A 83 9.92 1.20 -16.94
C VAL A 83 9.67 1.94 -15.63
N ASN A 84 8.46 2.48 -15.48
CA ASN A 84 7.98 3.06 -14.23
C ASN A 84 7.01 2.09 -13.56
N TRP A 85 7.06 2.02 -12.23
CA TRP A 85 6.10 1.27 -11.44
C TRP A 85 5.86 1.91 -10.09
N CYS A 86 4.77 1.53 -9.43
CA CYS A 86 4.52 1.94 -8.06
C CYS A 86 4.89 0.80 -7.11
N GLU A 87 5.35 1.16 -5.92
CA GLU A 87 5.60 0.26 -4.81
C GLU A 87 4.81 0.69 -3.58
N LEU A 88 4.50 -0.27 -2.71
CA LEU A 88 3.72 -0.06 -1.50
C LEU A 88 4.59 -0.20 -0.26
N TYR A 89 4.61 0.86 0.55
CA TYR A 89 5.37 0.96 1.78
C TYR A 89 4.46 1.31 2.95
N VAL A 90 5.00 1.08 4.15
CA VAL A 90 4.43 1.59 5.40
C VAL A 90 5.53 2.36 6.13
N ILE A 91 5.23 3.59 6.51
CA ILE A 91 6.10 4.41 7.37
C ILE A 91 5.50 4.42 8.78
N THR A 92 6.29 4.03 9.77
CA THR A 92 5.91 4.09 11.20
C THR A 92 6.97 4.86 12.00
N GLU A 93 6.72 5.05 13.30
CA GLU A 93 7.71 5.64 14.20
C GLU A 93 8.95 4.74 14.33
N GLY A 94 9.97 5.03 13.51
CA GLY A 94 11.30 4.43 13.58
C GLY A 94 11.65 3.47 12.45
N GLU A 95 10.73 3.15 11.54
CA GLU A 95 11.02 2.26 10.41
C GLU A 95 10.12 2.48 9.19
N ILE A 96 10.68 2.13 8.02
CA ILE A 96 9.98 2.04 6.74
C ILE A 96 9.96 0.57 6.34
N ILE A 97 8.76 0.03 6.18
CA ILE A 97 8.55 -1.38 5.88
C ILE A 97 8.12 -1.50 4.40
N PRO A 98 8.90 -2.16 3.54
CA PRO A 98 8.47 -2.50 2.19
C PRO A 98 7.38 -3.57 2.29
N VAL A 99 6.22 -3.32 1.69
CA VAL A 99 5.08 -4.26 1.71
C VAL A 99 4.93 -4.94 0.35
N ILE A 100 4.91 -4.16 -0.74
CA ILE A 100 4.88 -4.71 -2.09
C ILE A 100 5.86 -3.95 -2.98
N THR A 101 6.93 -4.63 -3.38
CA THR A 101 8.04 -4.04 -4.14
C THR A 101 8.32 -4.85 -5.39
N SER A 102 9.05 -4.27 -6.34
CA SER A 102 9.47 -4.91 -7.58
C SER A 102 10.86 -4.40 -7.98
N ASN A 103 11.65 -5.28 -8.58
CA ASN A 103 12.97 -4.92 -9.10
C ASN A 103 12.92 -4.45 -10.58
N ASP A 104 11.88 -4.85 -11.31
CA ASP A 104 11.78 -4.68 -12.77
C ASP A 104 10.43 -4.09 -13.22
N GLY A 105 9.56 -3.74 -12.27
CA GLY A 105 8.21 -3.25 -12.52
C GLY A 105 7.26 -4.29 -13.12
N ARG A 106 7.61 -5.58 -13.13
CA ARG A 106 6.77 -6.67 -13.69
C ARG A 106 6.45 -7.72 -12.63
N ASP A 107 7.47 -8.14 -11.89
CA ASP A 107 7.34 -9.14 -10.84
C ASP A 107 7.36 -8.49 -9.46
N PHE A 108 6.28 -8.65 -8.71
CA PHE A 108 6.09 -8.02 -7.42
C PHE A 108 6.22 -9.02 -6.28
N SER A 109 7.12 -8.72 -5.35
CA SER A 109 7.27 -9.43 -4.09
C SER A 109 6.34 -8.84 -3.03
N ILE A 110 5.73 -9.69 -2.21
CA ILE A 110 4.85 -9.27 -1.11
C ILE A 110 5.46 -9.69 0.23
N ASN A 111 5.70 -8.72 1.09
CA ASN A 111 6.11 -8.94 2.47
C ASN A 111 4.86 -9.06 3.35
N TYR A 112 4.49 -10.30 3.68
CA TYR A 112 3.33 -10.57 4.53
C TYR A 112 3.63 -10.31 6.01
N SER A 113 2.69 -9.67 6.68
CA SER A 113 2.68 -9.47 8.13
C SER A 113 2.62 -10.81 8.86
N THR A 114 3.15 -10.81 10.09
CA THR A 114 3.10 -12.00 10.96
C THR A 114 1.68 -12.53 11.18
N LYS A 115 0.68 -11.64 11.16
CA LYS A 115 -0.74 -12.00 11.24
C LYS A 115 -1.17 -12.80 10.01
N THR A 116 -0.90 -12.29 8.81
CA THR A 116 -1.25 -12.97 7.56
C THR A 116 -0.53 -14.31 7.42
N THR A 117 0.76 -14.38 7.75
CA THR A 117 1.50 -15.66 7.73
C THR A 117 0.87 -16.71 8.64
N ARG A 118 0.43 -16.32 9.85
CA ARG A 118 -0.25 -17.22 10.79
C ARG A 118 -1.59 -17.70 10.24
N GLU A 119 -2.38 -16.81 9.64
CA GLU A 119 -3.67 -17.15 9.02
C GLU A 119 -3.49 -18.15 7.87
N MET A 120 -2.54 -17.89 6.95
CA MET A 120 -2.24 -18.83 5.85
C MET A 120 -1.79 -20.21 6.36
N ASN A 121 -0.95 -20.24 7.40
CA ASN A 121 -0.49 -21.49 7.99
C ASN A 121 -1.60 -22.28 8.71
N ARG A 122 -2.63 -21.61 9.22
CA ARG A 122 -3.81 -22.27 9.79
C ARG A 122 -4.64 -22.93 8.69
N VAL A 123 -4.97 -22.18 7.62
CA VAL A 123 -5.74 -22.71 6.48
C VAL A 123 -5.05 -23.92 5.84
N ARG A 124 -3.71 -23.88 5.70
CA ARG A 124 -2.93 -25.01 5.16
C ARG A 124 -2.86 -26.25 6.06
N LYS A 125 -3.13 -26.11 7.36
CA LYS A 125 -3.17 -27.24 8.30
C LYS A 125 -4.57 -27.84 8.42
N GLU A 126 -5.59 -27.12 8.00
CA GLU A 126 -7.00 -27.49 8.10
C GLU A 126 -7.57 -28.07 6.79
N GLY A 127 -6.83 -28.00 5.67
CA GLY A 127 -7.17 -28.61 4.39
C GLY A 127 -6.21 -29.74 4.02
#